data_AF-A0A536SJM3-F1
#
_entry.id   AF-A0A536SJM3-F1
#
_cell.length_a   1.000
_cell.length_b   1.000
_cell.length_c   1.000
_cell.angle_alpha   90.00
_cell.angle_beta   90.00
_cell.angle_gamma   90.00
#
_symmetry.space_group_name_H-M   'P 1'
#
loop_
_entity.id
_entity.type
_entity.pdbx_description
1 polymer ?
#
loop_
_entity_poly.entity_id
_entity_poly.type
_entity_poly.pdbx_seq_one_letter_code
_entity_poly.pdbx_strand_id
1 'polypeptide(L)'
;MNYGTADAIDVTRLRRAGERYRAQTFHYSVLQEARFQPALKLYHGANASFDGYADRNLFATYVHAYFAGQPALARRFVDRCRGVMHSSRRQQ
;
A
#
# COMPACT_ATOMS: atom_id res chain seq x y z
N MET A 1 -10.39 -14.92 -4.65
CA MET A 1 -10.46 -13.47 -4.38
C MET A 1 -10.76 -13.30 -2.91
N ASN A 2 -9.91 -12.61 -2.17
CA ASN A 2 -10.13 -12.37 -0.74
C ASN A 2 -10.50 -10.90 -0.51
N TYR A 3 -11.53 -10.68 0.29
CA TYR A 3 -11.93 -9.35 0.74
C TYR A 3 -11.53 -9.17 2.20
N GLY A 4 -11.17 -7.95 2.55
CA GLY A 4 -10.73 -7.67 3.90
C GLY A 4 -10.41 -6.21 4.12
N THR A 5 -9.52 -5.99 5.07
CA THR A 5 -8.93 -4.67 5.33
C THR A 5 -7.42 -4.76 5.39
N ALA A 6 -6.73 -3.65 5.14
CA ALA A 6 -5.29 -3.55 5.20
C ALA A 6 -4.90 -2.39 6.11
N ASP A 7 -3.94 -2.63 7.01
CA ASP A 7 -3.24 -1.58 7.75
C ASP A 7 -1.87 -1.37 7.14
N ALA A 8 -1.46 -0.10 7.00
CA ALA A 8 -0.09 0.23 6.66
C ALA A 8 0.82 0.06 7.88
N ILE A 9 1.88 -0.76 7.75
CA ILE A 9 2.87 -0.99 8.82
C ILE A 9 3.75 0.26 9.00
N ASP A 10 4.09 0.92 7.90
CA ASP A 10 4.80 2.20 7.86
C ASP A 10 4.11 3.17 6.87
N VAL A 11 4.63 4.38 6.70
CA VAL A 11 4.16 5.37 5.74
C VAL A 11 4.36 4.83 4.32
N THR A 12 3.26 4.43 3.69
CA THR A 12 3.22 4.05 2.29
C THR A 12 2.79 5.22 1.40
N ARG A 13 2.83 5.01 0.08
CA ARG A 13 2.30 5.97 -0.90
C ARG A 13 0.79 6.13 -0.78
N LEU A 14 0.09 5.06 -0.38
CA LEU A 14 -1.34 5.08 -0.15
C LEU A 14 -1.70 5.65 1.22
N ARG A 15 -0.92 5.37 2.27
CA ARG A 15 -1.33 5.63 3.66
C ARG A 15 -0.23 6.10 4.62
N ARG A 16 -0.66 6.69 5.74
CA ARG A 16 0.19 6.83 6.94
C ARG A 16 0.17 5.50 7.70
N ALA A 17 1.23 5.20 8.43
CA ALA A 17 1.30 4.06 9.34
C ALA A 17 0.04 4.00 10.23
N GLY A 18 -0.52 2.80 10.39
CA GLY A 18 -1.63 2.52 11.31
C GLY A 18 -3.05 2.79 10.82
N GLU A 19 -3.28 3.32 9.61
CA GLU A 19 -4.67 3.42 9.12
C GLU A 19 -5.10 2.23 8.29
N ARG A 20 -6.33 1.82 8.57
CA ARG A 20 -7.06 0.73 7.94
C ARG A 20 -7.84 1.17 6.72
N TYR A 21 -7.77 0.40 5.64
CA TYR A 21 -8.59 0.61 4.44
C TYR A 21 -9.11 -0.71 3.84
N ARG A 22 -10.15 -0.63 3.01
CA ARG A 22 -10.73 -1.80 2.34
C ARG A 22 -9.76 -2.32 1.29
N ALA A 23 -9.52 -3.62 1.32
CA ALA A 23 -8.56 -4.27 0.47
C ALA A 23 -9.18 -5.50 -0.18
N GLN A 24 -8.80 -5.74 -1.43
CA GLN A 24 -9.03 -6.98 -2.12
C GLN A 24 -7.71 -7.52 -2.63
N THR A 25 -7.45 -8.82 -2.47
CA THR A 25 -6.29 -9.48 -3.04
C THR A 25 -6.72 -10.56 -4.03
N PHE A 26 -6.03 -10.60 -5.17
CA PHE A 26 -6.19 -11.64 -6.18
C PHE A 26 -4.83 -11.94 -6.82
N HIS A 27 -4.15 -12.95 -6.31
CA HIS A 27 -2.85 -13.37 -6.80
C HIS A 27 -2.65 -14.86 -6.54
N TYR A 28 -1.83 -15.49 -7.37
CA TYR A 28 -1.33 -16.85 -7.17
C TYR A 28 0.09 -16.82 -6.59
N SER A 29 0.92 -15.90 -7.09
CA SER A 29 2.31 -15.74 -6.66
C SER A 29 2.41 -15.08 -5.30
N VAL A 30 3.51 -15.36 -4.60
CA VAL A 30 3.85 -14.78 -3.30
C VAL A 30 5.25 -14.18 -3.34
N LEU A 31 5.47 -13.10 -2.59
CA LEU A 31 6.80 -12.55 -2.37
C LEU A 31 7.42 -13.25 -1.15
N GLN A 32 8.42 -14.10 -1.37
CA GLN A 32 9.06 -14.94 -0.32
C GLN A 32 10.56 -14.64 -0.15
N GLU A 33 10.94 -13.37 -0.19
CA GLU A 33 12.34 -12.99 0.09
C GLU A 33 12.45 -12.22 1.40
N ALA A 34 13.25 -12.73 2.34
CA ALA A 34 13.40 -12.15 3.68
C ALA A 34 13.93 -10.70 3.69
N ARG A 35 14.62 -10.28 2.63
CA ARG A 35 15.11 -8.90 2.47
C ARG A 35 13.98 -7.88 2.29
N PHE A 36 12.79 -8.32 1.87
CA PHE A 36 11.65 -7.44 1.66
C PHE A 36 10.74 -7.47 2.88
N GLN A 37 10.83 -6.42 3.69
CA GLN A 37 9.95 -6.24 4.83
C GLN A 37 8.54 -5.88 4.35
N PRO A 38 7.49 -6.52 4.91
CA PRO A 38 6.13 -6.26 4.49
C PRO A 38 5.70 -4.82 4.82
N ALA A 39 5.01 -4.18 3.88
CA ALA A 39 4.52 -2.81 4.05
C ALA A 39 3.07 -2.76 4.59
N LEU A 40 2.33 -3.86 4.47
CA LEU A 40 0.94 -3.97 4.88
C LEU A 40 0.70 -5.20 5.75
N LYS A 41 -0.24 -5.06 6.68
CA LYS A 41 -0.90 -6.17 7.35
C LYS A 41 -2.33 -6.28 6.85
N LEU A 42 -2.69 -7.42 6.28
CA LEU A 42 -4.01 -7.71 5.75
C LEU A 42 -4.83 -8.51 6.76
N TYR A 43 -6.12 -8.22 6.86
CA TYR A 43 -7.06 -8.89 7.74
C TYR A 43 -8.16 -9.54 6.93
N HIS A 44 -8.36 -10.83 7.15
CA HIS A 44 -9.34 -11.69 6.49
C HIS A 44 -10.14 -12.45 7.56
N GLY A 45 -11.17 -11.79 8.12
CA GLY A 45 -11.90 -12.31 9.28
C GLY A 45 -11.00 -12.36 10.52
N ALA A 46 -10.90 -13.53 11.16
CA ALA A 46 -10.03 -13.75 12.32
C ALA A 46 -8.54 -13.92 11.94
N ASN A 47 -8.24 -14.14 10.65
CA ASN A 47 -6.89 -14.37 10.17
C ASN A 47 -6.23 -13.08 9.70
N ALA A 48 -4.91 -13.02 9.79
CA ALA A 48 -4.10 -11.95 9.23
C ALA A 48 -2.93 -12.48 8.40
N SER A 49 -2.55 -11.74 7.38
CA SER A 49 -1.38 -11.99 6.55
C SER A 49 -0.60 -10.70 6.31
N PHE A 50 0.57 -10.82 5.68
CA PHE A 50 1.42 -9.70 5.36
C PHE A 50 1.55 -9.56 3.84
N ASP A 51 1.63 -8.32 3.35
CA ASP A 51 1.78 -8.05 1.93
C ASP A 51 2.59 -6.77 1.67
N GLY A 52 3.08 -6.68 0.45
CA GLY A 52 3.64 -5.48 -0.13
C GLY A 52 5.04 -5.13 0.34
N TYR A 53 5.64 -4.19 -0.35
CA TYR A 53 6.99 -3.68 -0.11
C TYR A 53 7.00 -2.17 -0.34
N ALA A 54 7.71 -1.44 0.53
CA ALA A 54 7.86 0.00 0.43
C ALA A 54 9.32 0.40 0.63
N ASP A 55 9.86 1.17 -0.32
CA ASP A 55 11.16 1.85 -0.19
C ASP A 55 11.06 3.23 -0.83
N ARG A 56 11.29 4.31 -0.07
CA ARG A 56 11.26 5.71 -0.52
C ARG A 56 10.00 6.10 -1.33
N ASN A 57 10.07 6.00 -2.65
CA ASN A 57 8.97 6.29 -3.57
C ASN A 57 8.33 5.08 -4.22
N LEU A 58 8.88 3.88 -3.99
CA LEU A 58 8.31 2.62 -4.37
C LEU A 58 7.30 2.14 -3.33
N PHE A 59 6.13 1.74 -3.82
CA PHE A 59 5.17 0.96 -3.05
C PHE A 59 4.56 -0.08 -3.99
N ALA A 60 4.80 -1.36 -3.69
CA ALA A 60 4.32 -2.49 -4.46
C ALA A 60 3.47 -3.38 -3.54
N THR A 61 2.32 -3.85 -4.02
CA THR A 61 1.39 -4.65 -3.22
C THR A 61 0.46 -5.43 -4.15
N TYR A 62 0.01 -6.61 -3.71
CA TYR A 62 -1.06 -7.36 -4.38
C TYR A 62 -2.46 -6.85 -4.00
N VAL A 63 -2.54 -5.86 -3.10
CA VAL A 63 -3.80 -5.21 -2.75
C VAL A 63 -4.30 -4.35 -3.91
N HIS A 64 -5.48 -4.70 -4.38
CA HIS A 64 -6.31 -3.84 -5.19
C HIS A 64 -7.03 -2.85 -4.25
N ALA A 65 -6.58 -1.60 -4.28
CA ALA A 65 -7.16 -0.53 -3.49
C ALA A 65 -8.51 -0.07 -4.08
N TYR A 66 -9.57 -0.06 -3.26
CA TYR A 66 -10.89 0.41 -3.71
C TYR A 66 -11.01 1.93 -3.60
N PHE A 67 -10.53 2.65 -4.61
CA PHE A 67 -10.54 4.12 -4.61
C PHE A 67 -11.94 4.74 -4.62
N ALA A 68 -12.90 4.15 -5.33
CA ALA A 68 -14.26 4.71 -5.39
C ALA A 68 -14.96 4.74 -4.03
N GLY A 69 -14.74 3.72 -3.19
CA GLY A 69 -15.26 3.69 -1.82
C GLY A 69 -14.40 4.43 -0.80
N GLN A 70 -13.18 4.81 -1.17
CA GLN A 70 -12.28 5.58 -0.30
C GLN A 70 -11.50 6.65 -1.09
N PRO A 71 -12.17 7.73 -1.56
CA PRO A 71 -11.55 8.73 -2.44
C PRO A 71 -10.32 9.42 -1.83
N ALA A 72 -10.27 9.54 -0.49
CA ALA A 72 -9.12 10.07 0.23
C ALA A 72 -7.82 9.29 -0.06
N LEU A 73 -7.92 7.99 -0.31
CA LEU A 73 -6.79 7.12 -0.65
C LEU A 73 -6.19 7.50 -2.01
N ALA A 74 -7.04 7.69 -3.01
CA ALA A 74 -6.63 8.16 -4.34
C ALA A 74 -6.04 9.56 -4.29
N ARG A 75 -6.68 10.48 -3.56
CA ARG A 75 -6.20 11.86 -3.40
C ARG A 75 -4.80 11.89 -2.80
N ARG A 76 -4.58 11.14 -1.72
CA ARG A 76 -3.28 11.03 -1.07
C ARG A 76 -2.23 10.44 -2.00
N PHE A 77 -2.55 9.38 -2.73
CA PHE A 77 -1.63 8.79 -3.71
C PHE A 77 -1.13 9.83 -4.71
N VAL A 78 -2.06 10.56 -5.33
CA VAL A 78 -1.74 11.63 -6.30
C VAL A 78 -0.90 12.74 -5.66
N ASP A 79 -1.25 13.20 -4.45
CA ASP A 79 -0.50 14.25 -3.76
C ASP A 79 0.95 13.82 -3.46
N ARG A 80 1.15 12.56 -3.06
CA ARG A 80 2.51 12.02 -2.83
C ARG A 80 3.29 11.89 -4.14
N CYS A 81 2.64 11.55 -5.25
CA CYS A 81 3.29 11.51 -6.58
C CYS A 81 3.71 12.92 -7.02
N ARG A 82 2.85 13.94 -6.85
CA ARG A 82 3.18 15.33 -7.17
C ARG A 82 4.37 15.84 -6.35
N GLY A 83 4.46 15.52 -5.07
CA GLY A 83 5.58 15.92 -4.22
C GLY A 83 6.94 15.37 -4.68
N VAL A 84 6.98 14.14 -5.19
CA VAL A 84 8.21 13.55 -5.76
C VAL A 84 8.64 14.29 -7.02
N MET A 85 7.72 14.56 -7.95
CA MET A 85 8.03 15.27 -9.19
C MET A 85 8.66 16.66 -8.93
N HIS A 86 8.17 17.37 -7.91
CA HIS A 86 8.75 18.67 -7.53
C HIS A 86 10.16 18.55 -6.94
N SER A 87 10.44 17.47 -6.22
CA SER A 87 11.76 17.20 -5.65
C SER A 87 12.76 16.83 -6.74
N SER A 88 12.35 16.00 -7.71
CA SER A 88 13.19 15.60 -8.85
C SER A 88 13.50 16.76 -9.80
N ARG A 89 12.55 17.69 -10.02
CA ARG A 89 12.77 18.89 -10.84
C ARG A 89 13.67 19.95 -10.21
N ARG A 90 13.85 19.95 -8.89
CA ARG A 90 14.77 20.87 -8.19
C ARG A 90 16.21 20.34 -8.13
N GLN A 91 16.42 19.09 -8.54
CA GLN A 91 17.73 18.42 -8.57
C GLN A 91 18.29 18.28 -10.00
N GLN A 92 17.64 18.92 -10.99
CA GLN A 92 18.09 19.08 -12.37
C GLN A 92 18.28 20.57 -12.63
#